data_AF-A0A0V0YV67-F1
#
_entry.id   AF-A0A0V0YV67-F1
#
_cell.length_a   1.000
_cell.length_b   1.000
_cell.length_c   1.000
_cell.angle_alpha   90.00
_cell.angle_beta   90.00
_cell.angle_gamma   90.00
#
_symmetry.space_group_name_H-M   'P 1'
#
loop_
_entity.id
_entity.type
_entity.pdbx_description
1 polymer ?
#
loop_
_entity_poly.entity_id
_entity_poly.type
_entity_poly.pdbx_seq_one_letter_code
_entity_poly.pdbx_strand_id
1 'polypeptide(L)' 'MSPQTMQTVHSSLYTHGAYVFQAVSQFFEVNGLMWEKLVGVCTDGAPAMLGSRSGFALVAKTLPDDLREDLNFAVE' A
#
# COMPACT_ATOMS: atom_id res chain seq x y z
N MET A 1 3.02 -29.71 -13.02
CA MET A 1 2.81 -28.25 -12.94
C MET A 1 4.15 -27.61 -12.61
N SER A 2 4.56 -26.56 -13.33
CA SER A 2 5.84 -25.90 -13.05
C SER A 2 5.71 -25.04 -11.78
N PRO A 3 6.81 -24.84 -11.02
CA PRO A 3 6.81 -23.97 -9.84
C PRO A 3 6.33 -22.54 -10.13
N GLN A 4 6.49 -22.08 -11.37
CA GLN A 4 6.06 -20.75 -11.80
C GLN A 4 4.53 -20.60 -11.76
N THR A 5 3.77 -21.63 -12.16
CA THR A 5 2.30 -21.57 -12.16
C THR A 5 1.72 -21.48 -10.74
N MET A 6 2.37 -22.10 -9.75
CA MET A 6 1.91 -22.06 -8.36
C MET A 6 2.15 -20.69 -7.70
N GLN A 7 3.21 -19.98 -8.11
CA GLN A 7 3.45 -18.59 -7.68
C GLN A 7 2.42 -17.62 -8.29
N THR A 8 2.04 -17.81 -9.55
CA THR A 8 1.07 -16.93 -10.24
C THR A 8 -0.37 -17.09 -9.72
N VAL A 9 -0.78 -18.29 -9.29
CA VAL A 9 -2.13 -18.47 -8.69
C VAL A 9 -2.22 -17.95 -7.25
N HIS A 10 -1.11 -17.92 -6.50
CA HIS A 10 -1.09 -17.35 -5.15
C HIS A 10 -1.00 -15.81 -5.14
N SER A 11 -0.53 -15.19 -6.24
CA SER A 11 -0.46 -13.73 -6.37
C SER A 11 -1.79 -13.07 -6.77
N SER A 12 -2.71 -13.79 -7.44
CA SER A 12 -4.03 -13.24 -7.81
C SER A 12 -5.08 -13.27 -6.70
N LEU A 13 -4.82 -13.95 -5.57
CA LEU A 13 -5.76 -14.06 -4.45
C LEU A 13 -5.36 -13.22 -3.23
N TYR A 14 -4.14 -12.67 -3.20
CA TYR A 14 -3.62 -11.91 -2.07
C TYR A 14 -2.83 -10.68 -2.55
N THR A 15 -3.51 -9.54 -2.56
CA THR A 15 -2.85 -8.25 -2.74
C THR A 15 -1.90 -8.01 -1.56
N HIS A 16 -0.64 -7.68 -1.84
CA HIS A 16 0.33 -7.29 -0.81
C HIS A 16 0.37 -5.77 -0.69
N GLY A 17 0.69 -5.26 0.51
CA GLY A 17 0.78 -3.82 0.74
C GLY A 17 1.75 -3.09 -0.19
N ALA A 18 2.83 -3.77 -0.61
CA ALA A 18 3.77 -3.23 -1.59
C ALA A 18 3.13 -2.99 -2.97
N TYR A 19 2.23 -3.87 -3.42
CA TYR A 19 1.53 -3.66 -4.70
C TYR A 19 0.53 -2.52 -4.61
N VAL A 20 -0.18 -2.39 -3.47
CA VAL A 20 -1.04 -1.24 -3.21
C VAL A 20 -0.21 0.05 -3.22
N PHE A 21 0.93 0.05 -2.53
CA PHE A 21 1.82 1.22 -2.47
C PHE A 21 2.31 1.64 -3.84
N GLN A 22 2.73 0.68 -4.68
CA GLN A 22 3.16 0.95 -6.04
C GLN A 22 2.02 1.53 -6.89
N ALA A 23 0.82 0.97 -6.80
CA ALA A 23 -0.34 1.47 -7.54
C ALA A 23 -0.71 2.90 -7.13
N VAL A 24 -0.72 3.20 -5.82
CA VAL A 24 -0.98 4.56 -5.33
C VAL A 24 0.14 5.52 -5.73
N SER A 25 1.40 5.11 -5.64
CA SER A 25 2.54 5.93 -6.08
C SER A 25 2.45 6.30 -7.55
N GLN A 26 2.14 5.33 -8.41
CA GLN A 26 1.95 5.56 -9.83
C GLN A 26 0.76 6.48 -10.11
N PHE A 27 -0.33 6.35 -9.35
CA PHE A 27 -1.46 7.27 -9.46
C PHE A 27 -1.05 8.71 -9.12
N PHE A 28 -0.26 8.92 -8.06
CA PHE A 28 0.22 10.25 -7.69
C PHE A 28 1.12 10.84 -8.77
N GLU A 29 2.07 10.06 -9.26
CA GLU A 29 3.00 10.48 -10.33
C GLU A 29 2.26 10.88 -11.61
N VAL A 30 1.36 10.02 -12.10
CA VAL A 30 0.61 10.25 -13.35
C VAL A 30 -0.29 11.49 -13.26
N ASN A 31 -0.80 11.80 -12.06
CA ASN A 31 -1.68 12.94 -11.85
C ASN A 31 -0.94 14.19 -11.32
N GLY A 32 0.39 14.15 -11.18
CA GLY A 32 1.18 15.26 -10.63
C GLY A 32 0.79 15.62 -9.19
N LEU A 33 0.31 14.64 -8.42
CA LEU A 33 -0.07 14.82 -7.02
C LEU A 33 1.16 14.66 -6.12
N MET A 34 1.15 15.46 -5.06
CA MET A 34 2.20 15.50 -4.04
C MET A 34 1.77 14.65 -2.86
N TRP A 35 2.63 13.74 -2.40
CA TRP A 35 2.38 12.90 -1.22
C TRP A 35 2.15 13.75 0.03
N GLU A 36 2.75 14.94 0.09
CA GLU A 36 2.61 15.97 1.12
C GLU A 36 1.17 16.47 1.27
N LYS A 37 0.30 16.19 0.28
CA LYS A 37 -1.12 16.56 0.31
C LYS A 37 -2.04 15.41 0.73
N LEU A 38 -1.50 14.21 0.93
CA LEU A 38 -2.26 13.06 1.39
C LEU A 38 -2.35 13.07 2.92
N VAL A 39 -3.50 13.52 3.44
CA VAL A 39 -3.76 13.63 4.89
C VAL A 39 -4.26 12.34 5.53
N GLY A 40 -4.73 11.38 4.73
CA GLY A 40 -5.22 10.12 5.28
C GLY A 40 -5.69 9.12 4.25
N VAL A 41 -5.77 7.86 4.70
CA VAL A 41 -6.19 6.70 3.94
C VAL A 41 -7.25 5.97 4.76
N CYS A 42 -8.46 5.90 4.21
CA CYS A 42 -9.53 5.06 4.76
C CYS A 42 -9.27 3.62 4.35
N THR A 43 -9.25 2.71 5.31
CA THR A 43 -8.99 1.29 5.09
C THR A 43 -10.12 0.45 5.67
N ASP A 44 -10.41 -0.68 5.05
CA ASP A 44 -11.38 -1.68 5.53
C ASP A 44 -10.76 -2.67 6.55
N GLY A 45 -9.56 -2.38 7.03
CA GLY A 45 -8.83 -3.27 7.92
C GLY A 45 -8.20 -4.50 7.27
N ALA A 46 -8.22 -4.64 5.94
CA ALA A 46 -7.67 -5.81 5.26
C ALA A 46 -6.18 -6.03 5.60
N PRO A 47 -5.70 -7.28 5.67
CA PRO A 47 -4.28 -7.58 5.93
C PRO A 47 -3.32 -6.92 4.93
N ALA A 48 -3.75 -6.72 3.68
CA ALA A 48 -3.00 -6.02 2.65
C ALA A 48 -2.78 -4.53 2.99
N MET A 49 -3.69 -3.91 3.75
CA MET A 49 -3.66 -2.50 4.12
C MET A 49 -2.96 -2.29 5.47
N LEU A 50 -3.33 -3.06 6.50
CA LEU A 50 -2.90 -2.84 7.89
C LEU A 50 -2.00 -3.94 8.46
N GLY A 51 -1.66 -4.97 7.69
CA GLY A 51 -0.83 -6.08 8.15
C GLY A 51 0.50 -5.59 8.73
N SER A 52 0.83 -6.01 9.96
CA SER A 52 2.02 -5.57 10.68
C SER A 52 3.35 -5.99 10.06
N ARG A 53 3.33 -6.94 9.12
CA ARG A 53 4.51 -7.47 8.43
C ARG A 53 4.65 -7.03 6.98
N SER A 54 3.54 -6.72 6.32
CA SER A 54 3.51 -6.52 4.85
C SER A 54 2.35 -5.64 4.36
N GLY A 55 1.69 -4.92 5.27
CA GLY A 55 0.57 -4.03 4.95
C GLY A 55 1.04 -2.72 4.29
N PHE A 56 0.17 -2.12 3.49
CA PHE A 56 0.39 -0.82 2.85
C PHE A 56 0.80 0.24 3.87
N ALA A 57 0.15 0.29 5.03
CA ALA A 57 0.46 1.26 6.08
C ALA A 57 1.91 1.14 6.60
N LEU A 58 2.46 -0.09 6.63
CA LEU A 58 3.87 -0.28 6.99
C LEU A 58 4.80 0.26 5.91
N VAL A 59 4.49 0.00 4.64
CA VAL A 59 5.27 0.48 3.49
C VAL A 59 5.20 2.01 3.39
N ALA A 60 4.02 2.60 3.54
CA ALA A 60 3.84 4.05 3.53
C ALA A 60 4.59 4.74 4.68
N LYS A 61 4.80 4.04 5.81
CA LYS A 61 5.63 4.55 6.91
C LYS A 61 7.13 4.60 6.61
N THR A 62 7.59 4.10 5.46
CA THR A 62 8.97 4.28 4.98
C THR A 62 9.14 5.54 4.14
N LEU A 63 8.08 6.32 3.93
CA LEU A 63 8.18 7.66 3.36
C LEU A 63 8.97 8.58 4.31
N PRO A 64 9.60 9.66 3.78
CA PRO A 64 10.19 10.73 4.57
C PRO A 64 9.33 11.17 5.77
N ASP A 65 9.97 11.54 6.89
CA ASP A 65 9.28 11.79 8.17
C ASP A 65 8.21 12.89 8.06
N ASP A 66 8.45 13.92 7.26
CA ASP A 66 7.52 15.02 6.95
C ASP A 66 6.24 14.55 6.27
N LEU A 67 6.30 13.47 5.48
CA LEU A 67 5.13 12.84 4.85
C LEU A 67 4.45 11.84 5.78
N ARG A 68 5.24 11.20 6.63
CA ARG A 68 4.77 10.11 7.48
C ARG A 68 3.92 10.60 8.64
N GLU A 69 4.31 11.69 9.29
CA GLU A 69 3.60 12.19 10.48
C GLU A 69 2.21 12.75 10.16
N ASP A 70 2.01 13.27 8.94
CA ASP A 70 0.74 13.83 8.48
C ASP A 70 -0.24 12.77 7.93
N LEU A 71 0.21 11.52 7.74
CA LEU A 71 -0.60 10.47 7.12
C LEU A 71 -1.39 9.66 8.15
N ASN A 72 -2.71 9.84 8.19
CA ASN A 72 -3.60 9.07 9.05
C ASN A 72 -4.13 7.79 8.38
N PHE A 73 -4.13 6.65 9.09
CA PHE A 73 -4.77 5.41 8.65
C PHE A 73 -6.02 5.15 9.47
N ALA A 74 -7.18 5.52 8.93
CA ALA A 74 -8.46 5.24 9.55
C ALA A 74 -8.93 3.82 9.18
N VAL A 75 -9.52 3.14 10.15
CA VAL A 75 -10.27 1.90 9.92
C VAL A 75 -11.73 2.26 10.10
N GLU A 76 -12.53 2.04 9.06
CA GLU A 76 -14.00 2.14 9.17
C GLU A 76 -14.63 0.82 9.60
#